data_AF-A0A357M631-F1
#
_entry.id   AF-A0A357M631-F1
#
_cell.length_a   1.000
_cell.length_b   1.000
_cell.length_c   1.000
_cell.angle_alpha   90.00
_cell.angle_beta   90.00
_cell.angle_gamma   90.00
#
_symmetry.space_group_name_H-M   'P 1'
#
loop_
_entity.id
_entity.type
_entity.pdbx_description
1 polymer ?
#
loop_
_entity_poly.entity_id
_entity_poly.type
_entity_poly.pdbx_seq_one_letter_code
_entity_poly.pdbx_strand_id
1 'polypeptide(L)' 'MYNTYFYRDMQMSNDPNQHAGQNFVRAEHFERMKMANANNPVLFFKYAEQEYYHKALAHHYQGIAHAAEKSNSF' A
#
# COMPACT_ATOMS: atom_id res chain seq x y z
N MET A 1 1.47 -5.26 21.41
CA MET A 1 1.26 -3.80 21.25
C MET A 1 0.74 -3.57 19.84
N TYR A 2 -0.55 -3.28 19.68
CA TYR A 2 -1.14 -3.02 18.37
C TYR A 2 -0.74 -1.61 17.92
N ASN A 3 -0.24 -1.52 16.69
CA ASN A 3 0.31 -0.31 16.10
C ASN A 3 -0.82 0.64 15.69
N THR A 4 -1.38 1.37 16.67
CA THR A 4 -2.51 2.29 16.52
C THR A 4 -2.18 3.57 15.75
N TYR A 5 -0.91 3.77 15.39
CA TYR A 5 -0.45 4.98 14.69
C TYR A 5 -0.79 4.98 13.19
N PHE A 6 -0.96 3.83 12.53
CA PHE A 6 -1.37 3.79 11.12
C PHE A 6 -2.84 4.20 10.89
N TYR A 7 -3.69 4.14 11.92
CA TYR A 7 -5.11 4.47 11.81
C TYR A 7 -5.43 5.95 12.02
N ARG A 8 -4.54 6.70 12.68
CA ARG A 8 -4.83 8.08 13.10
C ARG A 8 -4.69 9.09 11.95
N ASP A 9 -3.85 8.77 10.96
CA ASP A 9 -3.57 9.66 9.82
C ASP A 9 -4.42 9.35 8.58
N MET A 10 -5.32 8.36 8.65
CA MET A 10 -6.47 8.32 7.73
C MET A 10 -7.46 9.41 8.15
N GLN A 11 -7.05 10.66 7.96
CA GLN A 11 -7.91 11.83 8.07
C GLN A 11 -9.19 11.55 7.28
N MET A 12 -10.32 11.55 7.99
CA MET A 12 -11.65 11.45 7.41
C MET A 12 -11.90 12.70 6.59
N SER A 13 -11.47 12.66 5.33
CA SER A 13 -11.89 13.65 4.34
C SER A 13 -13.33 13.37 3.96
N ASN A 14 -14.20 14.36 4.08
CA ASN A 14 -15.59 14.26 3.63
C ASN A 14 -15.74 14.21 2.09
N ASP A 15 -14.63 14.21 1.34
CA ASP A 15 -14.64 14.02 -0.11
C ASP A 15 -14.94 12.54 -0.46
N PRO A 16 -16.06 12.26 -1.14
CA PRO A 16 -16.43 10.91 -1.58
C PRO A 16 -15.33 10.22 -2.41
N ASN A 17 -14.55 10.96 -3.19
CA ASN A 17 -13.46 10.40 -4.00
C ASN A 17 -12.30 9.93 -3.12
N GLN A 18 -12.00 10.65 -2.05
CA GLN A 18 -10.97 10.25 -1.09
C GLN A 18 -11.42 9.03 -0.26
N HIS A 19 -12.71 8.97 0.10
CA HIS A 19 -13.29 7.78 0.72
C HIS A 19 -13.25 6.54 -0.19
N ALA A 20 -13.55 6.70 -1.48
CA ALA A 20 -13.46 5.61 -2.45
C ALA A 20 -12.02 5.07 -2.57
N GLY A 21 -11.03 5.97 -2.65
CA GLY A 21 -9.61 5.60 -2.65
C GLY A 21 -9.20 4.86 -1.37
N GLN A 22 -9.60 5.35 -0.20
CA GLN A 22 -9.31 4.69 1.08
C GLN A 22 -9.94 3.30 1.19
N ASN A 23 -11.18 3.15 0.75
CA ASN A 23 -11.88 1.86 0.75
C ASN A 23 -11.24 0.86 -0.23
N PHE A 24 -10.79 1.33 -1.40
CA PHE A 24 -10.05 0.51 -2.35
C PHE A 24 -8.76 -0.05 -1.74
N VAL A 25 -7.94 0.80 -1.12
CA VAL A 25 -6.68 0.40 -0.48
C VAL A 25 -6.94 -0.60 0.66
N ARG A 26 -7.99 -0.39 1.46
CA ARG A 26 -8.36 -1.35 2.53
C ARG A 26 -8.81 -2.68 1.96
N ALA A 27 -9.68 -2.69 0.94
CA ALA A 27 -10.16 -3.91 0.31
C ALA A 27 -8.99 -4.73 -0.27
N GLU A 28 -8.07 -4.06 -0.97
CA GLU A 28 -6.88 -4.70 -1.51
C GLU A 28 -6.00 -5.30 -0.41
N HIS A 29 -5.78 -4.57 0.70
CA HIS A 29 -5.02 -5.06 1.84
C HIS A 29 -5.66 -6.30 2.49
N PHE A 30 -6.99 -6.31 2.66
CA PHE A 30 -7.70 -7.46 3.21
C PHE A 30 -7.58 -8.70 2.32
N GLU A 31 -7.68 -8.56 1.00
CA GLU A 31 -7.51 -9.69 0.08
C GLU A 31 -6.09 -10.27 0.15
N ARG A 32 -5.07 -9.41 0.26
CA ARG A 32 -3.69 -9.87 0.46
C ARG A 32 -3.53 -10.67 1.76
N MET A 33 -4.09 -10.20 2.87
CA MET A 33 -4.03 -10.95 4.14
C MET A 33 -4.77 -12.29 4.08
N LYS A 34 -5.92 -12.36 3.40
CA LYS A 34 -6.65 -13.63 3.20
C LYS A 34 -5.80 -14.62 2.40
N MET A 35 -5.13 -14.16 1.34
CA MET A 35 -4.27 -15.00 0.51
C MET A 35 -3.04 -15.51 1.25
N ALA A 36 -2.39 -14.65 2.06
CA ALA A 36 -1.24 -15.03 2.87
C ALA A 36 -1.58 -16.07 3.95
N ASN A 37 -2.80 -16.01 4.50
CA ASN A 37 -3.26 -16.92 5.55
C ASN A 37 -4.08 -18.11 5.03
N ALA A 38 -4.31 -18.19 3.72
CA ALA A 38 -4.90 -19.37 3.12
C ALA A 38 -3.84 -20.47 3.16
N ASN A 39 -4.13 -21.58 3.84
CA ASN A 39 -3.31 -22.80 3.82
C ASN A 39 -3.37 -23.49 2.43
N ASN A 40 -3.13 -22.71 1.38
CA ASN A 40 -3.24 -23.03 -0.03
C ASN A 40 -2.04 -22.40 -0.75
N PRO A 41 -1.06 -23.20 -1.21
CA PRO A 41 0.15 -22.71 -1.85
C PRO A 41 -0.09 -21.80 -3.06
N VAL A 42 -1.18 -22.00 -3.82
CA VAL A 42 -1.50 -21.18 -5.00
C VAL A 42 -1.89 -19.76 -4.60
N LEU A 43 -2.65 -19.61 -3.51
CA LEU A 43 -3.05 -18.31 -3.00
C LEU A 43 -1.86 -17.57 -2.38
N PHE A 44 -1.00 -18.30 -1.67
CA PHE A 44 0.24 -17.74 -1.14
C PHE A 44 1.16 -17.23 -2.27
N PHE A 45 1.30 -17.98 -3.37
CA PHE A 45 2.10 -17.55 -4.51
C PHE A 45 1.58 -16.24 -5.12
N LYS A 46 0.26 -16.13 -5.34
CA LYS A 46 -0.37 -14.89 -5.83
C LYS A 46 -0.14 -13.70 -4.91
N TYR A 47 -0.21 -13.93 -3.59
CA TYR A 47 0.13 -12.91 -2.60
C TYR A 47 1.59 -12.44 -2.75
N ALA A 48 2.54 -13.37 -2.89
CA ALA A 48 3.96 -13.06 -3.01
C ALA A 48 4.27 -12.26 -4.30
N GLU A 49 3.65 -12.60 -5.43
CA GLU A 49 3.78 -11.84 -6.68
C GLU A 49 3.27 -10.41 -6.54
N GLN A 50 2.10 -10.23 -5.90
CA GLN A 50 1.55 -8.90 -5.64
C GLN A 50 2.45 -8.10 -4.69
N GLU A 51 2.99 -8.72 -3.63
CA GLU A 51 3.89 -8.04 -2.71
C GLU A 51 5.17 -7.58 -3.41
N TYR A 52 5.75 -8.42 -4.28
CA TYR A 52 6.94 -8.08 -5.06
C TYR A 52 6.67 -6.90 -6.00
N TYR A 53 5.56 -6.91 -6.74
CA TYR A 53 5.18 -5.83 -7.64
C TYR A 53 5.07 -4.48 -6.90
N HIS A 54 4.42 -4.46 -5.74
CA HIS A 54 4.28 -3.23 -4.95
C HIS A 54 5.62 -2.74 -4.39
N LYS A 55 6.51 -3.64 -3.98
CA LYS A 55 7.88 -3.26 -3.56
C LYS A 55 8.67 -2.64 -4.71
N ALA A 56 8.60 -3.22 -5.90
CA ALA A 56 9.27 -2.67 -7.09
C ALA A 56 8.75 -1.27 -7.43
N LEU A 57 7.42 -1.07 -7.42
CA LEU A 57 6.82 0.24 -7.62
C LEU A 57 7.24 1.27 -6.56
N ALA A 58 7.28 0.87 -5.29
CA ALA A 58 7.70 1.76 -4.21
C ALA A 58 9.15 2.25 -4.41
N HIS A 59 10.06 1.35 -4.78
CA HIS A 59 11.44 1.72 -5.11
C HIS A 59 11.53 2.67 -6.31
N HIS A 60 10.72 2.44 -7.36
CA HIS A 60 10.67 3.33 -8.52
C HIS A 60 10.26 4.75 -8.13
N TYR A 61 9.16 4.91 -7.39
CA TYR A 61 8.71 6.22 -6.93
C TYR A 61 9.65 6.87 -5.93
N GLN A 62 10.32 6.09 -5.08
CA GLN A 62 11.37 6.61 -4.20
C GLN A 62 12.52 7.24 -5.00
N GLY A 63 12.93 6.60 -6.10
CA GLY A 63 13.94 7.15 -7.00
C GLY A 63 13.51 8.48 -7.62
N ILE A 64 12.26 8.58 -8.08
CA ILE A 64 11.68 9.82 -8.62
C ILE A 64 11.63 10.92 -7.55
N ALA A 65 11.16 10.59 -6.34
CA ALA A 65 11.06 11.55 -5.23
C ALA A 65 12.44 12.11 -4.86
N HIS A 66 13.45 11.25 -4.70
CA HIS A 66 14.81 11.71 -4.41
C HIS A 66 15.42 12.56 -5.54
N ALA A 67 15.11 12.26 -6.80
CA ALA A 67 15.55 13.08 -7.92
C ALA A 67 14.88 14.47 -7.90
N ALA A 68 13.58 14.54 -7.57
CA ALA A 68 12.83 15.79 -7.46
C ALA A 68 13.30 16.66 -6.28
N GLU A 69 13.64 16.05 -5.13
CA GLU A 69 14.23 16.75 -3.98
C GLU A 69 15.59 17.38 -4.34
N LYS A 70 16.42 16.66 -5.11
CA LYS A 70 17.71 17.17 -5.60
C LYS A 70 17.56 18.29 -6.63
N SER A 71 16.50 18.31 -7.44
CA SER A 71 16.29 19.40 -8.41
C SER A 71 15.76 20.68 -7.77
N ASN A 72 15.07 20.60 -6.64
CA ASN A 72 14.52 21.75 -5.92
C ASN A 72 15.50 22.42 -4.94
N SER A 73 16.74 21.93 -4.86
CA SER A 73 17.78 22.43 -3.93
C SER A 73 18.83 23.33 -4.59
N PHE A 74 18.57 23.85 -5.79
CA PHE A 74 19.40 24.82 -6.52
C PHE A 74 18.69 26.17 -6.69
#